data_AF-D2QXZ1-F1
#
_entry.id   AF-D2QXZ1-F1
#
_cell.length_a   1.000
_cell.length_b   1.000
_cell.length_c   1.000
_cell.angle_alpha   90.00
_cell.angle_beta   90.00
_cell.angle_gamma   90.00
#
_symmetry.space_group_name_H-M   'P 1'
#
loop_
_entity.id
_entity.type
_entity.pdbx_description
1 polymer ?
#
loop_
_entity_poly.entity_id
_entity_poly.type
_entity_poly.pdbx_seq_one_letter_code
_entity_poly.pdbx_strand_id
1 'polypeptide(L)'
;MKKPPPPEIRRLRKFHALGKKVLQVYETSEPLASGSRRRGVAREFDSRLGLKRDQIDKARQFAAMYSDKEVDALCELVNRSDQGRITKSHVIRLLAVPSKRRRDELAKLIVREQWTVQRLGPEITKEGKSSQGGRRPKRPATVDEALGQIQRMVQQWERWVEMIEDKDDTKGVSIGDLPVQVARAVAGMSKSAQAAAMETRSSSKYAANERTIRRSVSE
;
A
#
# COMPACT_ATOMS: atom_id res chain seq x y z
N MET A 1 -9.99 1.40 -41.33
CA MET A 1 -9.01 0.58 -40.59
C MET A 1 -9.32 0.67 -39.09
N LYS A 2 -9.46 -0.45 -38.36
CA LYS A 2 -9.69 -0.40 -36.90
C LYS A 2 -8.37 -0.03 -36.20
N LYS A 3 -8.38 1.01 -35.35
CA LYS A 3 -7.22 1.42 -34.54
C LYS A 3 -6.78 0.24 -33.65
N PRO A 4 -5.46 -0.05 -33.51
CA PRO A 4 -5.01 -1.13 -32.63
C PRO A 4 -5.47 -0.89 -31.18
N PRO A 5 -5.78 -1.95 -30.42
CA PRO A 5 -6.26 -1.80 -29.05
C PRO A 5 -5.19 -1.15 -28.17
N PRO A 6 -5.59 -0.32 -27.19
CA PRO A 6 -4.67 0.26 -26.21
C PRO A 6 -3.74 -0.78 -25.56
N PRO A 7 -2.48 -0.43 -25.27
CA PRO A 7 -1.52 -1.36 -24.66
C PRO A 7 -2.00 -1.92 -23.31
N GLU A 8 -2.85 -1.19 -22.59
CA GLU A 8 -3.46 -1.58 -21.32
C GLU A 8 -4.36 -2.80 -21.47
N ILE A 9 -5.18 -2.87 -22.53
CA ILE A 9 -6.04 -4.02 -22.84
C ILE A 9 -5.19 -5.28 -23.02
N ARG A 10 -4.10 -5.18 -23.78
CA ARG A 10 -3.17 -6.30 -23.99
C ARG A 10 -2.53 -6.74 -22.67
N ARG A 11 -2.15 -5.79 -21.80
CA ARG A 11 -1.58 -6.08 -20.48
C ARG A 11 -2.59 -6.77 -19.55
N LEU A 12 -3.86 -6.36 -19.55
CA LEU A 12 -4.93 -6.99 -18.77
C LEU A 12 -5.18 -8.43 -19.21
N ARG A 13 -5.36 -8.67 -20.51
CA ARG A 13 -5.54 -10.02 -21.07
C ARG A 13 -4.35 -10.93 -20.76
N LYS A 14 -3.12 -10.44 -20.95
CA LYS A 14 -1.90 -11.19 -20.60
C LYS A 14 -1.85 -11.56 -19.12
N PHE A 15 -2.25 -10.63 -18.23
CA PHE A 15 -2.24 -10.86 -16.79
C PHE A 15 -3.31 -11.88 -16.36
N HIS A 16 -4.51 -11.83 -16.95
CA HIS A 16 -5.55 -12.84 -16.74
C HIS A 16 -5.15 -14.21 -17.26
N ALA A 17 -4.61 -14.28 -18.48
CA ALA A 17 -4.12 -15.52 -19.08
C ALA A 17 -2.99 -16.16 -18.25
N LEU A 18 -2.07 -15.36 -17.72
CA LEU A 18 -1.08 -15.82 -16.75
C LEU A 18 -1.77 -16.42 -15.52
N GLY A 19 -2.77 -15.74 -14.97
CA GLY A 19 -3.55 -16.23 -13.85
C GLY A 19 -4.21 -17.58 -14.09
N LYS A 20 -4.78 -17.80 -15.28
CA LYS A 20 -5.38 -19.08 -15.69
C LYS A 20 -4.35 -20.20 -15.75
N LYS A 21 -3.18 -19.95 -16.33
CA LYS A 21 -2.07 -20.92 -16.35
C LYS A 21 -1.63 -21.29 -14.94
N VAL A 22 -1.52 -20.30 -14.06
CA VAL A 22 -1.17 -20.52 -12.65
C VAL A 22 -2.26 -21.38 -11.97
N LEU A 23 -3.55 -21.04 -12.14
CA LEU A 23 -4.66 -21.82 -11.58
C LEU A 23 -4.63 -23.29 -12.04
N GLN A 24 -4.42 -23.54 -13.32
CA GLN A 24 -4.35 -24.89 -13.88
C GLN A 24 -3.22 -25.71 -13.23
N VAL A 25 -2.04 -25.12 -13.03
CA VAL A 25 -0.92 -25.78 -12.32
C VAL A 25 -1.28 -26.06 -10.87
N TYR A 26 -2.00 -25.15 -10.21
CA TYR A 26 -2.48 -25.33 -8.83
C TYR A 26 -3.50 -26.47 -8.68
N GLU A 27 -4.36 -26.67 -9.68
CA GLU A 27 -5.40 -27.71 -9.70
C GLU A 27 -4.84 -29.09 -10.03
N THR A 28 -3.82 -29.14 -10.90
CA THR A 28 -3.19 -30.40 -11.34
C THR A 28 -2.07 -30.88 -10.43
N SER A 29 -1.56 -30.05 -9.51
CA SER A 29 -0.50 -30.47 -8.58
C SER A 29 -1.05 -31.20 -7.35
N GLU A 30 -0.49 -32.38 -7.08
CA GLU A 30 -0.88 -33.22 -5.95
C GLU A 30 -0.81 -32.48 -4.59
N PRO A 31 -1.68 -32.83 -3.62
CA PRO A 31 -1.65 -32.21 -2.30
C PRO A 31 -0.37 -32.60 -1.58
N LEU A 32 0.59 -31.68 -1.49
CA LEU A 32 1.69 -31.82 -0.53
C LEU A 32 1.11 -31.76 0.89
N ALA A 33 1.47 -32.75 1.72
CA ALA A 33 0.95 -32.97 3.08
C ALA A 33 1.10 -31.78 4.06
N SER A 34 1.83 -30.71 3.70
CA SER A 34 2.19 -29.60 4.59
C SER A 34 1.62 -28.21 4.19
N GLY A 35 0.61 -28.13 3.33
CA GLY A 35 0.07 -26.83 2.86
C GLY A 35 1.08 -26.01 2.03
N SER A 36 2.20 -26.65 1.65
CA SER A 36 3.30 -26.07 0.88
C SER A 36 3.01 -25.95 -0.63
N ARG A 37 1.84 -26.42 -1.09
CA ARG A 37 1.38 -26.34 -2.50
C ARG A 37 1.52 -24.92 -3.06
N ARG A 38 1.22 -23.87 -2.26
CA ARG A 38 1.37 -22.46 -2.66
C ARG A 38 2.81 -21.99 -2.86
N ARG A 39 3.76 -22.59 -2.15
CA ARG A 39 5.19 -22.22 -2.25
C ARG A 39 5.87 -22.88 -3.44
N GLY A 40 5.51 -24.12 -3.77
CA GLY A 40 6.07 -24.86 -4.92
C GLY A 40 5.71 -24.21 -6.25
N VAL A 41 4.41 -23.99 -6.50
CA VAL A 41 3.94 -23.40 -7.76
C VAL A 41 4.51 -21.99 -7.97
N ALA A 42 4.54 -21.16 -6.92
CA ALA A 42 5.10 -19.82 -7.04
C ALA A 42 6.59 -19.83 -7.43
N ARG A 43 7.40 -20.76 -6.90
CA ARG A 43 8.83 -20.89 -7.25
C ARG A 43 9.05 -21.33 -8.70
N GLU A 44 8.19 -22.21 -9.22
CA GLU A 44 8.26 -22.66 -10.61
C GLU A 44 8.05 -21.49 -11.58
N PHE A 45 7.06 -20.64 -11.33
CA PHE A 45 6.80 -19.46 -12.15
C PHE A 45 7.84 -18.35 -11.95
N ASP A 46 8.38 -18.19 -10.74
CA ASP A 46 9.45 -17.22 -10.44
C ASP A 46 10.72 -17.55 -11.24
N SER A 47 11.17 -18.80 -11.18
CA SER A 47 12.38 -19.25 -11.92
C SER A 47 12.24 -19.18 -13.45
N ARG A 48 11.05 -19.44 -14.00
CA ARG A 48 10.82 -19.46 -15.45
C ARG A 48 10.54 -18.08 -16.05
N LEU A 49 9.87 -17.19 -15.31
CA LEU A 49 9.37 -15.92 -15.85
C LEU A 49 9.96 -14.67 -15.17
N GLY A 50 10.77 -14.84 -14.11
CA GLY A 50 11.31 -13.73 -13.33
C GLY A 50 10.23 -12.90 -12.61
N LEU A 51 9.08 -13.52 -12.32
CA LEU A 51 7.93 -12.84 -11.70
C LEU A 51 7.94 -13.05 -10.20
N LYS A 52 7.90 -11.94 -9.45
CA LYS A 52 7.75 -11.97 -8.00
C LYS A 52 6.48 -12.73 -7.60
N ARG A 53 6.59 -13.53 -6.52
CA ARG A 53 5.47 -14.30 -5.94
C ARG A 53 4.16 -13.52 -5.80
N ASP A 54 4.21 -12.27 -5.30
CA ASP A 54 3.01 -11.45 -5.15
C ASP A 54 2.28 -11.22 -6.49
N GLN A 55 3.01 -10.99 -7.59
CA GLN A 55 2.41 -10.81 -8.92
C GLN A 55 1.72 -12.09 -9.41
N ILE A 56 2.32 -13.26 -9.14
CA ILE A 56 1.75 -14.57 -9.48
C ILE A 56 0.46 -14.79 -8.68
N ASP A 57 0.48 -14.52 -7.37
CA ASP A 57 -0.70 -14.64 -6.51
C ASP A 57 -1.83 -13.70 -6.93
N LYS A 58 -1.51 -12.47 -7.35
CA LYS A 58 -2.49 -11.51 -7.89
C LYS A 58 -3.02 -11.91 -9.26
N ALA A 59 -2.19 -12.45 -10.14
CA ALA A 59 -2.65 -12.96 -11.44
C ALA A 59 -3.65 -14.11 -11.23
N ARG A 60 -3.29 -15.07 -10.37
CA ARG A 60 -4.15 -16.20 -9.99
C ARG A 60 -5.48 -15.72 -9.39
N GLN A 61 -5.44 -14.78 -8.45
CA GLN A 61 -6.64 -14.17 -7.88
C GLN A 61 -7.50 -13.48 -8.93
N PHE A 62 -6.88 -12.80 -9.90
CA PHE A 62 -7.62 -12.17 -11.00
C PHE A 62 -8.36 -13.18 -11.85
N ALA A 63 -7.68 -14.25 -12.28
CA ALA A 63 -8.31 -15.32 -13.07
C ALA A 63 -9.39 -16.09 -12.29
N ALA A 64 -9.25 -16.22 -10.97
CA ALA A 64 -10.24 -16.88 -10.14
C ALA A 64 -11.51 -16.03 -9.91
N MET A 65 -11.38 -14.69 -9.92
CA MET A 65 -12.49 -13.78 -9.65
C MET A 65 -13.18 -13.23 -10.90
N TYR A 66 -12.52 -13.28 -12.05
CA TYR A 66 -13.02 -12.75 -13.31
C TYR A 66 -12.98 -13.84 -14.38
N SER A 67 -14.14 -14.13 -14.97
CA SER A 67 -14.29 -14.89 -16.20
C SER A 67 -13.77 -14.13 -17.41
N ASP A 68 -13.56 -14.84 -18.53
CA ASP A 68 -13.14 -14.22 -19.79
C ASP A 68 -14.10 -13.12 -20.25
N LYS A 69 -15.42 -13.35 -20.12
CA LYS A 69 -16.45 -12.36 -20.47
C LYS A 69 -16.35 -11.09 -19.62
N GLU A 70 -16.02 -11.21 -18.34
CA GLU A 70 -15.85 -10.04 -17.46
C GLU A 70 -14.56 -9.29 -17.76
N VAL A 71 -13.48 -9.99 -18.14
CA VAL A 71 -12.26 -9.34 -18.63
C VAL A 71 -12.51 -8.61 -19.94
N ASP A 72 -13.29 -9.19 -20.85
CA ASP A 72 -13.71 -8.53 -22.09
C ASP A 72 -14.52 -7.26 -21.79
N ALA A 73 -15.48 -7.33 -20.86
CA ALA A 73 -16.26 -6.17 -20.42
C ALA A 73 -15.36 -5.05 -19.82
N LEU A 74 -14.37 -5.41 -19.00
CA LEU A 74 -13.38 -4.44 -18.51
C LEU A 74 -12.56 -3.82 -19.64
N CYS A 75 -12.15 -4.62 -20.63
CA CYS A 75 -11.41 -4.13 -21.79
C CYS A 75 -12.26 -3.20 -22.67
N GLU A 76 -13.55 -3.48 -22.82
CA GLU A 76 -14.47 -2.60 -23.52
C GLU A 76 -14.65 -1.26 -22.80
N LEU A 77 -14.74 -1.26 -21.46
CA LEU A 77 -14.79 -0.02 -20.68
C LEU A 77 -13.55 0.85 -20.94
N VAL A 78 -12.36 0.25 -21.00
CA VAL A 78 -11.12 0.97 -21.34
C VAL A 78 -11.14 1.46 -22.79
N ASN A 79 -11.64 0.66 -23.72
CA ASN A 79 -11.65 1.01 -25.15
C ASN A 79 -12.61 2.17 -25.49
N ARG A 80 -13.68 2.35 -24.71
CA ARG A 80 -14.66 3.43 -24.91
C ARG A 80 -14.24 4.77 -24.30
N SER A 81 -13.13 4.80 -23.56
CA SER A 81 -12.65 6.01 -22.90
C SER A 81 -11.42 6.55 -23.58
N ASP A 82 -11.46 7.82 -23.97
CA ASP A 82 -10.32 8.49 -24.60
C ASP A 82 -9.20 8.81 -23.58
N GLN A 83 -9.56 8.91 -22.30
CA GLN A 83 -8.69 9.43 -21.24
C GLN A 83 -8.59 8.51 -20.01
N GLY A 84 -9.66 7.79 -19.67
CA GLY A 84 -9.71 6.88 -18.52
C GLY A 84 -9.12 5.50 -18.83
N ARG A 85 -8.22 5.01 -17.98
CA ARG A 85 -7.54 3.71 -18.19
C ARG A 85 -7.59 2.83 -16.94
N ILE A 86 -8.25 1.69 -17.06
CA ILE A 86 -8.08 0.59 -16.09
C ILE A 86 -6.75 -0.10 -16.42
N THR A 87 -5.80 0.02 -15.50
CA THR A 87 -4.50 -0.66 -15.58
C THR A 87 -4.48 -1.91 -14.71
N LYS A 88 -3.44 -2.75 -14.87
CA LYS A 88 -3.19 -3.90 -13.98
C LYS A 88 -3.25 -3.51 -12.49
N SER A 89 -2.71 -2.35 -12.14
CA SER A 89 -2.68 -1.87 -10.75
C SER A 89 -4.08 -1.55 -10.21
N HIS A 90 -4.98 -1.02 -11.04
CA HIS A 90 -6.38 -0.82 -10.67
C HIS A 90 -7.06 -2.16 -10.39
N VAL A 91 -6.89 -3.14 -11.29
CA VAL A 91 -7.44 -4.49 -11.09
C VAL A 91 -6.93 -5.11 -9.79
N ILE A 92 -5.63 -5.03 -9.49
CA ILE A 92 -5.07 -5.55 -8.23
C ILE A 92 -5.75 -4.95 -6.99
N ARG A 93 -6.10 -3.65 -7.03
CA ARG A 93 -6.86 -3.01 -5.94
C ARG A 93 -8.31 -3.50 -5.90
N LEU A 94 -8.96 -3.63 -7.05
CA LEU A 94 -10.33 -4.15 -7.14
C LEU A 94 -10.44 -5.59 -6.61
N LEU A 95 -9.39 -6.42 -6.69
CA LEU A 95 -9.37 -7.76 -6.08
C LEU A 95 -9.54 -7.76 -4.56
N ALA A 96 -9.30 -6.62 -3.89
CA ALA A 96 -9.54 -6.49 -2.45
C ALA A 96 -11.02 -6.25 -2.10
N VAL A 97 -11.88 -6.00 -3.10
CA VAL A 97 -13.31 -5.74 -2.92
C VAL A 97 -14.08 -7.06 -3.09
N PRO A 98 -14.70 -7.63 -2.02
CA PRO A 98 -15.35 -8.94 -2.11
C PRO A 98 -16.58 -8.94 -3.03
N SER A 99 -17.39 -7.87 -2.97
CA SER A 99 -18.62 -7.74 -3.75
C SER A 99 -18.31 -7.51 -5.24
N LYS A 100 -18.78 -8.42 -6.10
CA LYS A 100 -18.67 -8.30 -7.56
C LYS A 100 -19.35 -7.02 -8.07
N ARG A 101 -20.60 -6.78 -7.66
CA ARG A 101 -21.36 -5.59 -8.07
C ARG A 101 -20.57 -4.31 -7.78
N ARG A 102 -19.93 -4.25 -6.60
CA ARG A 102 -19.13 -3.09 -6.22
C ARG A 102 -17.85 -2.95 -7.04
N ARG A 103 -17.18 -4.05 -7.38
CA ARG A 103 -16.04 -4.01 -8.31
C ARG A 103 -16.44 -3.41 -9.67
N ASP A 104 -17.60 -3.81 -10.19
CA ASP A 104 -18.11 -3.32 -11.47
C ASP A 104 -18.46 -1.82 -11.41
N GLU A 105 -19.08 -1.37 -10.32
CA GLU A 105 -19.33 0.06 -10.07
C GLU A 105 -18.04 0.88 -10.00
N LEU A 106 -17.06 0.41 -9.21
CA LEU A 106 -15.75 1.08 -9.09
C LEU A 106 -15.01 1.09 -10.42
N ALA A 107 -15.06 0.01 -11.21
CA ALA A 107 -14.47 -0.02 -12.55
C ALA A 107 -15.06 1.05 -13.48
N LYS A 108 -16.40 1.23 -13.45
CA LYS A 108 -17.07 2.30 -14.21
C LYS A 108 -16.65 3.69 -13.72
N LEU A 109 -16.56 3.89 -12.40
CA LEU A 109 -16.12 5.16 -11.82
C LEU A 109 -14.67 5.50 -12.18
N ILE A 110 -13.76 4.52 -12.16
CA ILE A 110 -12.36 4.72 -12.58
C ILE A 110 -12.28 5.28 -14.00
N VAL A 111 -13.10 4.74 -14.90
CA VAL A 111 -13.11 5.18 -16.30
C VAL A 111 -13.79 6.53 -16.46
N ARG A 112 -14.95 6.73 -15.81
CA ARG A 112 -15.75 7.96 -15.92
C ARG A 112 -15.04 9.17 -15.31
N GLU A 113 -14.50 9.01 -14.11
CA GLU A 113 -13.89 10.08 -13.30
C GLU A 113 -12.36 10.09 -13.41
N GLN A 114 -11.78 9.22 -14.25
CA GLN A 114 -10.35 9.09 -14.47
C GLN A 114 -9.55 8.87 -13.17
N TRP A 115 -10.09 8.07 -12.25
CA TRP A 115 -9.42 7.86 -10.97
C TRP A 115 -8.06 7.21 -11.17
N THR A 116 -7.07 7.77 -10.46
CA THR A 116 -5.78 7.12 -10.29
C THR A 116 -5.89 5.99 -9.26
N VAL A 117 -4.88 5.11 -9.23
CA VAL A 117 -4.77 4.06 -8.21
C VAL A 117 -4.74 4.66 -6.79
N GLN A 118 -4.18 5.86 -6.64
CA GLN A 118 -4.14 6.58 -5.36
C GLN A 118 -5.55 7.03 -4.94
N ARG A 119 -6.39 7.47 -5.87
CA ARG A 119 -7.78 7.85 -5.58
C ARG A 119 -8.67 6.63 -5.31
N LEU A 120 -8.45 5.52 -6.02
CA LEU A 120 -9.22 4.29 -5.84
C LEU A 120 -9.07 3.68 -4.43
N GLY A 121 -7.87 3.78 -3.83
CA GLY A 121 -7.59 3.22 -2.51
C GLY A 121 -8.57 3.72 -1.42
N PRO A 122 -8.66 5.04 -1.17
CA PRO A 122 -9.62 5.63 -0.24
C PRO A 122 -11.07 5.18 -0.49
N GLU A 123 -11.50 5.14 -1.75
CA GLU A 123 -12.88 4.76 -2.10
C GLU A 123 -13.19 3.29 -1.76
N ILE A 124 -12.22 2.38 -1.94
CA ILE A 124 -12.35 0.99 -1.47
C ILE A 124 -12.41 0.92 0.06
N THR A 125 -11.64 1.76 0.77
CA THR A 125 -11.57 1.74 2.23
C THR A 125 -12.77 2.37 2.93
N LYS A 126 -13.47 3.31 2.29
CA LYS A 126 -14.67 3.96 2.86
C LYS A 126 -15.77 2.97 3.24
N GLU A 127 -15.88 1.87 2.50
CA GLU A 127 -16.95 0.87 2.67
C GLU A 127 -16.47 -0.39 3.39
N GLY A 128 -15.15 -0.62 3.43
CA GLY A 128 -14.60 -1.65 4.30
C GLY A 128 -14.68 -1.21 5.76
N LYS A 129 -14.85 -2.17 6.69
CA LYS A 129 -14.32 -1.97 8.04
C LYS A 129 -12.84 -1.71 7.87
N SER A 130 -12.45 -0.44 7.81
CA SER A 130 -11.04 -0.09 7.81
C SER A 130 -10.44 -0.85 8.98
N SER A 131 -9.50 -1.74 8.70
CA SER A 131 -8.61 -2.20 9.75
C SER A 131 -7.76 -0.97 10.09
N GLN A 132 -8.35 -0.01 10.82
CA GLN A 132 -7.67 1.18 11.31
C GLN A 132 -6.48 0.81 12.18
N GLY A 133 -6.39 -0.45 12.61
CA GLY A 133 -5.13 -1.07 12.95
C GLY A 133 -4.28 -1.28 11.70
N GLY A 134 -3.54 -0.24 11.27
CA GLY A 134 -2.24 -0.48 10.64
C GLY A 134 -1.45 -1.52 11.46
N ARG A 135 -0.42 -2.15 10.87
CA ARG A 135 0.37 -3.16 11.59
C ARG A 135 0.77 -2.57 12.95
N ARG A 136 0.27 -3.17 14.05
CA ARG A 136 0.60 -2.72 15.41
C ARG A 136 2.13 -2.60 15.50
N PRO A 137 2.66 -1.46 15.96
CA PRO A 137 4.10 -1.32 16.15
C PRO A 137 4.60 -2.48 16.99
N LYS A 138 5.72 -3.10 16.58
CA LYS A 138 6.34 -4.17 17.37
C LYS A 138 6.76 -3.56 18.71
N ARG A 139 6.54 -4.27 19.83
CA ARG A 139 7.10 -3.86 21.12
C ARG A 139 8.64 -3.86 21.00
N PRO A 140 9.32 -2.75 21.33
CA PRO A 140 10.78 -2.69 21.29
C PRO A 140 11.37 -3.66 22.32
N ALA A 141 12.45 -4.34 21.94
CA ALA A 141 13.16 -5.30 22.79
C ALA A 141 14.24 -4.64 23.66
N THR A 142 14.72 -3.46 23.26
CA THR A 142 15.77 -2.71 23.96
C THR A 142 15.37 -1.25 24.15
N VAL A 143 16.07 -0.56 25.06
CA VAL A 143 15.89 0.88 25.29
C VAL A 143 16.22 1.67 24.02
N ASP A 144 17.31 1.33 23.32
CA ASP A 144 17.70 1.97 22.06
C ASP A 144 16.62 1.83 20.98
N GLU A 145 16.00 0.65 20.86
CA GLU A 145 14.87 0.43 19.94
C GLU A 145 13.64 1.29 20.33
N ALA A 146 13.36 1.41 21.61
CA ALA A 146 12.26 2.22 22.13
C ALA A 146 12.48 3.71 21.83
N LEU A 147 13.68 4.22 22.11
CA LEU A 147 14.07 5.60 21.81
C LEU A 147 13.98 5.90 20.31
N GLY A 148 14.49 5.00 19.47
CA GLY A 148 14.38 5.12 18.01
C GLY A 148 12.93 5.09 17.50
N GLN A 149 12.05 4.33 18.15
CA GLN A 149 10.62 4.33 17.83
C GLN A 149 9.94 5.64 18.23
N ILE A 150 10.22 6.16 19.43
CA ILE A 150 9.71 7.46 19.89
C ILE A 150 10.17 8.57 18.95
N GLN A 151 11.44 8.60 18.58
CA GLN A 151 11.98 9.58 17.65
C GLN A 151 11.26 9.57 16.28
N ARG A 152 10.99 8.38 15.73
CA ARG A 152 10.22 8.25 14.48
C ARG A 152 8.78 8.77 14.64
N MET A 153 8.15 8.52 15.78
CA MET A 153 6.80 9.00 16.06
C MET A 153 6.77 10.53 16.17
N VAL A 154 7.76 11.14 16.85
CA VAL A 154 7.91 12.59 16.91
C VAL A 154 8.14 13.19 15.53
N GLN A 155 9.03 12.63 14.72
CA GLN A 155 9.27 13.11 13.34
C GLN A 155 8.05 12.94 12.43
N GLN A 156 7.24 11.91 12.65
CA GLN A 156 5.98 11.76 11.93
C GLN A 156 4.95 12.80 12.37
N TRP A 157 4.91 13.12 13.66
CA TRP A 157 4.07 14.18 14.22
C TRP A 157 4.49 15.56 13.70
N GLU A 158 5.78 15.90 13.73
CA GLU A 158 6.31 17.18 13.22
C GLU A 158 5.95 17.38 11.76
N ARG A 159 6.18 16.38 10.90
CA ARG A 159 5.79 16.46 9.48
C ARG A 159 4.29 16.64 9.27
N TRP A 160 3.47 16.02 10.13
CA TRP A 160 2.03 16.19 10.07
C TRP A 160 1.61 17.60 10.49
N VAL A 161 2.24 18.17 11.53
CA VAL A 161 2.01 19.56 11.97
C VAL A 161 2.45 20.55 10.90
N GLU A 162 3.65 20.39 10.34
CA GLU A 162 4.15 21.22 9.23
C GLU A 162 3.17 21.20 8.04
N MET A 163 2.67 20.02 7.68
CA MET A 163 1.71 19.86 6.59
C MET A 163 0.37 20.59 6.83
N ILE A 164 -0.09 20.73 8.08
CA ILE A 164 -1.33 21.45 8.40
C ILE A 164 -1.10 22.93 8.75
N GLU A 165 0.15 23.33 9.00
CA GLU A 165 0.55 24.72 9.21
C GLU A 165 0.96 25.41 7.89
N ASP A 166 1.27 24.63 6.85
CA ASP A 166 1.59 25.12 5.51
C ASP A 166 0.40 25.90 4.91
N LYS A 167 0.55 27.23 4.85
CA LYS A 167 -0.50 28.16 4.40
C LYS A 167 -0.62 28.20 2.88
N ASP A 168 0.35 27.67 2.15
CA ASP A 168 0.35 27.68 0.69
C ASP A 168 -0.49 26.53 0.11
N ASP A 169 -0.82 25.51 0.91
CA ASP A 169 -1.75 24.45 0.52
C ASP A 169 -3.22 24.88 0.71
N THR A 170 -3.70 25.64 -0.27
CA THR A 170 -5.10 26.12 -0.35
C THR A 170 -6.17 25.02 -0.42
N LYS A 171 -5.80 23.73 -0.44
CA LYS A 171 -6.73 22.61 -0.58
C LYS A 171 -6.89 21.74 0.69
N GLY A 172 -6.29 22.14 1.81
CA GLY A 172 -6.27 21.39 3.08
C GLY A 172 -7.10 21.99 4.22
N VAL A 173 -7.22 21.21 5.31
CA VAL A 173 -7.66 21.68 6.63
C VAL A 173 -6.43 22.19 7.36
N SER A 174 -6.44 23.45 7.77
CA SER A 174 -5.35 24.07 8.53
C SER A 174 -5.54 23.89 10.05
N ILE A 175 -4.49 24.18 10.82
CA ILE A 175 -4.60 24.20 12.29
C ILE A 175 -5.64 25.23 12.79
N GLY A 176 -5.90 26.28 12.02
CA GLY A 176 -6.88 27.32 12.32
C GLY A 176 -8.33 26.88 12.13
N ASP A 177 -8.56 25.82 11.34
CA ASP A 177 -9.87 25.23 11.11
C ASP A 177 -10.29 24.25 12.22
N LEU A 178 -9.37 23.94 13.14
CA LEU A 178 -9.63 23.04 14.27
C LEU A 178 -10.33 23.80 15.41
N PRO A 179 -11.20 23.14 16.20
CA PRO A 179 -11.72 23.72 17.44
C PRO A 179 -10.57 24.20 18.35
N VAL A 180 -10.74 25.38 18.96
CA VAL A 180 -9.69 26.05 19.79
C VAL A 180 -9.03 25.11 20.80
N GLN A 181 -9.82 24.22 21.42
CA GLN A 181 -9.33 23.23 22.38
C GLN A 181 -8.39 22.20 21.73
N VAL A 182 -8.74 21.73 20.53
CA VAL A 182 -7.94 20.79 19.74
C VAL A 182 -6.67 21.46 19.25
N ALA A 183 -6.76 22.68 18.69
CA ALA A 183 -5.59 23.44 18.25
C ALA A 183 -4.59 23.67 19.39
N ARG A 184 -5.09 24.03 20.59
CA ARG A 184 -4.26 24.19 21.79
C ARG A 184 -3.61 22.87 22.21
N ALA A 185 -4.34 21.75 22.15
CA ALA A 185 -3.80 20.43 22.47
C ALA A 185 -2.70 20.00 21.48
N VAL A 186 -2.90 20.23 20.17
CA VAL A 186 -1.89 19.97 19.14
C VAL A 186 -0.63 20.78 19.41
N ALA A 187 -0.75 22.08 19.67
CA ALA A 187 0.39 22.93 19.99
C ALA A 187 1.13 22.48 21.26
N GLY A 188 0.39 22.05 22.30
CA GLY A 188 0.99 21.49 23.52
C GLY A 188 1.76 20.20 23.25
N MET A 189 1.16 19.27 22.50
CA MET A 189 1.82 18.01 22.11
C MET A 189 3.07 18.24 21.27
N SER A 190 3.04 19.18 20.33
CA SER A 190 4.22 19.52 19.51
C SER A 190 5.37 20.04 20.37
N LYS A 191 5.09 20.93 21.34
CA LYS A 191 6.12 21.42 22.27
C LYS A 191 6.71 20.29 23.12
N SER A 192 5.88 19.41 23.67
CA SER A 192 6.34 18.27 24.45
C SER A 192 7.13 17.27 23.60
N ALA A 193 6.71 17.01 22.37
CA ALA A 193 7.40 16.14 21.43
C ALA A 193 8.78 16.69 21.04
N GLN A 194 8.88 18.00 20.78
CA GLN A 194 10.14 18.68 20.49
C GLN A 194 11.10 18.63 21.69
N ALA A 195 10.59 18.87 22.91
CA ALA A 195 11.39 18.75 24.13
C ALA A 195 11.95 17.33 24.31
N ALA A 196 11.10 16.30 24.17
CA ALA A 196 11.54 14.91 24.24
C ALA A 196 12.54 14.55 23.13
N ALA A 197 12.38 15.08 21.92
CA ALA A 197 13.33 14.89 20.83
C ALA A 197 14.69 15.56 21.10
N MET A 198 14.72 16.73 21.75
CA MET A 198 15.97 17.39 22.15
C MET A 198 16.70 16.61 23.23
N GLU A 199 15.99 16.12 24.25
CA GLU A 199 16.57 15.31 25.33
C GLU A 199 17.15 13.99 24.79
N THR A 200 16.41 13.29 23.92
CA THR A 200 16.88 12.03 23.33
C THR A 200 18.10 12.21 22.43
N ARG A 201 18.18 13.31 21.66
CA ARG A 201 19.38 13.65 20.86
C ARG A 201 20.58 13.95 21.74
N SER A 202 20.38 14.65 22.87
CA SER A 202 21.44 14.93 23.83
C SER A 202 21.96 13.63 24.46
N SER A 203 21.07 12.79 25.00
CA SER A 203 21.43 11.50 25.61
C SER A 203 22.12 10.53 24.64
N SER A 204 21.70 10.50 23.37
CA SER A 204 22.35 9.67 22.34
C SER A 204 23.80 10.09 22.06
N LYS A 205 24.08 11.41 22.04
CA LYS A 205 25.45 11.93 21.87
C LYS A 205 26.37 11.54 23.03
N TYR A 206 25.86 11.58 24.28
CA TYR A 206 26.63 11.16 25.45
C TYR A 206 26.93 9.66 25.44
N ALA A 207 25.96 8.81 25.11
CA ALA A 207 26.15 7.36 25.03
C ALA A 207 27.16 6.95 23.93
N ALA A 208 27.20 7.66 22.81
CA ALA A 208 28.20 7.45 21.76
C ALA A 208 29.62 7.81 22.25
N ASN A 209 29.75 8.90 23.02
CA ASN A 209 31.03 9.34 23.55
C ASN A 209 31.60 8.36 24.59
N GLU A 210 30.76 7.84 25.50
CA GLU A 210 31.18 6.84 26.50
C GLU A 210 31.67 5.53 25.88
N ARG A 211 31.04 5.06 24.78
CA ARG A 211 31.51 3.86 24.07
C ARG A 211 32.89 4.06 23.45
N THR A 212 33.15 5.25 22.91
CA THR A 212 34.47 5.60 22.34
C THR A 212 35.54 5.64 23.44
N ILE A 213 35.24 6.26 24.58
CA ILE A 213 36.16 6.34 25.73
C ILE A 213 36.46 4.95 26.30
N ARG A 214 35.45 4.08 26.47
CA ARG A 214 35.67 2.72 26.98
C ARG A 214 36.49 1.85 26.04
N ARG A 215 36.36 2.05 24.73
CA ARG A 215 37.15 1.33 23.72
C ARG A 215 38.63 1.75 23.74
N SER A 216 38.92 3.03 23.89
CA SER A 216 40.30 3.54 23.95
C SER A 216 41.05 3.20 25.24
N VAL A 217 40.35 2.79 26.30
CA VAL A 217 40.96 2.38 27.59
C VAL A 217 41.25 0.87 27.64
N SER A 218 40.71 0.09 26.69
CA SER A 218 40.88 -1.37 26.64
C SER A 218 41.92 -1.84 25.61
N GLU A 219 42.58 -0.91 24.91
CA GLU A 219 43.70 -1.13 23.98
C GLU A 219 45.01 -0.69 24.64
#